data_AF-A0A661BWP7-F1
#
_entry.id   AF-A0A661BWP7-F1
#
_cell.length_a   1.000
_cell.length_b   1.000
_cell.length_c   1.000
_cell.angle_alpha   90.00
_cell.angle_beta   90.00
_cell.angle_gamma   90.00
#
_symmetry.space_group_name_H-M   'P 1'
#
loop_
_entity.id
_entity.type
_entity.pdbx_description
1 polymer ?
#
loop_
_entity_poly.entity_id
_entity_poly.type
_entity_poly.pdbx_seq_one_letter_code
_entity_poly.pdbx_strand_id
1 'polypeptide(L)'
;YSDQRFNYRGHICLKFSIYWILLAFAFEYLLLPPYQSMLILLSPAFKGLFAGVTASIMLMDFLAVAIRHFLRLTPEEKSLLEAQFINTARPLLELPEVTKLSQYGHHRGKTRLEHVKEVAYLSFLWGKRLSLDGEAIVRGALLHDLFYYDWLYEGPRLHGFRHHNIALKNARQITRLSKKEEDIIKKHMWPLTVVPPRYVESLVVSLVDTFCSARDYLKVKRQDKPAKAAAVCVSSESGDK
;
A
#
# COMPACT_ATOMS: atom_id res chain seq x y z
N TYR A 1 15.96 33.50 1.93
CA TYR A 1 16.88 34.49 1.33
C TYR A 1 16.76 35.91 1.92
N SER A 2 15.72 36.20 2.73
CA SER A 2 15.40 37.52 3.30
C SER A 2 16.53 38.15 4.10
N ASP A 3 17.36 37.34 4.75
CA ASP A 3 18.36 37.82 5.71
C ASP A 3 19.74 38.03 5.04
N GLN A 4 19.81 37.97 3.70
CA GLN A 4 21.06 38.14 2.95
C GLN A 4 21.15 39.53 2.32
N ARG A 5 22.32 40.16 2.44
CA ARG A 5 22.61 41.55 2.03
C ARG A 5 22.25 41.89 0.57
N PHE A 6 22.32 40.91 -0.33
CA PHE A 6 22.01 41.07 -1.76
C PHE A 6 20.85 40.17 -2.16
N ASN A 7 19.71 40.40 -1.52
CA ASN A 7 18.45 39.74 -1.83
C ASN A 7 17.50 40.71 -2.54
N TYR A 8 16.86 40.24 -3.63
CA TYR A 8 15.82 40.98 -4.32
C TYR A 8 14.44 40.40 -3.98
N ARG A 9 13.63 41.19 -3.27
CA ARG A 9 12.23 40.90 -2.91
C ARG A 9 12.00 39.52 -2.28
N GLY A 10 12.97 38.96 -1.56
CA GLY A 10 12.87 37.63 -0.95
C GLY A 10 13.04 36.44 -1.92
N HIS A 11 13.04 36.67 -3.23
CA HIS A 11 12.99 35.59 -4.24
C HIS A 11 14.37 35.23 -4.82
N ILE A 12 15.26 36.20 -5.02
CA ILE A 12 16.57 35.98 -5.66
C ILE A 12 17.68 36.45 -4.72
N CYS A 13 18.78 35.70 -4.60
CA CYS A 13 19.93 36.08 -3.79
C CYS A 13 21.23 35.84 -4.55
N LEU A 14 21.99 36.92 -4.77
CA LEU A 14 23.21 36.90 -5.58
C LEU A 14 24.22 35.84 -5.12
N LYS A 15 24.43 35.70 -3.80
CA LYS A 15 25.33 34.69 -3.22
C LYS A 15 24.95 33.26 -3.64
N PHE A 16 23.67 32.91 -3.53
CA PHE A 16 23.19 31.58 -3.90
C PHE A 16 23.10 31.39 -5.41
N SER A 17 22.82 32.45 -6.18
CA SER A 17 22.92 32.41 -7.63
C SER A 17 24.35 32.08 -8.09
N ILE A 18 25.37 32.67 -7.45
CA ILE A 18 26.77 32.33 -7.71
C ILE A 18 27.05 30.86 -7.37
N TYR A 19 26.54 30.34 -6.25
CA TYR A 19 26.69 28.91 -5.92
C TYR A 19 26.04 27.98 -6.95
N TRP A 20 24.84 28.32 -7.44
CA TRP A 20 24.18 27.55 -8.50
C TRP A 20 24.97 27.57 -9.81
N ILE A 21 25.51 28.73 -10.18
CA ILE A 21 26.38 28.85 -11.36
C ILE A 21 27.63 27.98 -11.17
N LEU A 22 28.34 28.12 -10.05
CA LEU A 22 29.53 27.32 -9.77
C LEU A 22 29.23 25.81 -9.77
N LEU A 23 28.08 25.40 -9.23
CA LEU A 23 27.63 24.02 -9.23
C LEU A 23 27.33 23.53 -10.66
N ALA A 24 26.70 24.35 -11.50
CA ALA A 24 26.43 24.02 -12.90
C ALA A 24 27.73 23.86 -13.69
N PHE A 25 28.69 24.78 -13.52
CA PHE A 25 30.03 24.66 -14.10
C PHE A 25 30.77 23.42 -13.60
N ALA A 26 30.74 23.13 -12.29
CA ALA A 26 31.33 21.91 -11.76
C ALA A 26 30.67 20.66 -12.37
N PHE A 27 29.35 20.64 -12.52
CA PHE A 27 28.68 19.54 -13.18
C PHE A 27 29.12 19.38 -14.64
N GLU A 28 29.11 20.46 -15.42
CA GLU A 28 29.42 20.44 -16.86
C GLU A 28 30.87 20.10 -17.16
N TYR A 29 31.81 20.65 -16.39
CA TYR A 29 33.24 20.53 -16.71
C TYR A 29 33.97 19.47 -15.88
N LEU A 30 33.49 19.13 -14.69
CA LEU A 30 34.14 18.12 -13.84
C LEU A 30 33.41 16.77 -13.86
N LEU A 31 32.07 16.75 -13.80
CA LEU A 31 31.30 15.52 -13.66
C LEU A 31 30.84 14.92 -14.99
N LEU A 32 30.44 15.75 -15.95
CA LEU A 32 29.87 15.29 -17.21
C LEU A 32 30.88 14.55 -18.11
N PRO A 33 32.13 15.03 -18.30
CA PRO A 33 33.10 14.34 -19.15
C PRO A 33 33.45 12.90 -18.72
N PRO A 34 33.79 12.62 -17.43
CA PRO A 34 34.05 11.24 -17.00
C PRO A 34 32.78 10.38 -17.05
N TYR A 35 31.61 10.96 -16.79
CA TYR A 35 30.33 10.25 -16.91
C TYR A 35 30.03 9.84 -18.35
N GLN A 36 30.22 10.73 -19.32
CA GLN A 36 30.07 10.43 -20.74
C GLN A 36 31.05 9.34 -21.20
N SER A 37 32.30 9.42 -20.72
CA SER A 37 33.33 8.43 -21.03
C SER A 37 32.97 7.03 -20.51
N MET A 38 32.44 6.95 -19.28
CA MET A 38 31.93 5.71 -18.70
C MET A 38 30.69 5.19 -19.44
N LEU A 39 29.78 6.08 -19.85
CA LEU A 39 28.59 5.69 -20.60
C LEU A 39 28.93 5.12 -21.97
N ILE A 40 29.91 5.65 -22.70
CA ILE A 40 30.29 5.13 -24.02
C ILE A 40 30.71 3.65 -23.95
N LEU A 41 31.34 3.24 -22.85
CA LEU A 41 31.76 1.84 -22.61
C LEU A 41 30.59 0.86 -22.46
N LEU A 42 29.38 1.35 -22.13
CA LEU A 42 28.21 0.51 -21.92
C LEU A 42 27.50 0.17 -23.23
N SER A 43 26.99 -1.05 -23.34
CA SER A 43 26.21 -1.49 -24.50
C SER A 43 24.90 -0.68 -24.63
N PRO A 44 24.36 -0.49 -25.85
CA PRO A 44 23.09 0.21 -26.05
C PRO A 44 21.93 -0.42 -25.27
N ALA A 45 21.90 -1.75 -25.17
CA ALA A 45 20.88 -2.47 -24.41
C ALA A 45 20.94 -2.15 -22.90
N PHE A 46 22.15 -2.09 -22.33
CA PHE A 46 22.31 -1.76 -20.91
C PHE A 46 21.89 -0.31 -20.61
N LYS A 47 22.19 0.64 -21.52
CA LYS A 47 21.74 2.03 -21.40
C LYS A 47 20.21 2.12 -21.40
N GLY A 48 19.56 1.44 -22.34
CA GLY A 48 18.10 1.38 -22.42
C GLY A 48 17.47 0.79 -21.16
N LEU A 49 18.02 -0.33 -20.67
CA LEU A 49 17.56 -0.97 -19.43
C LEU A 49 17.71 -0.03 -18.22
N PHE A 50 18.90 0.55 -18.04
CA PHE A 50 19.17 1.45 -16.91
C PHE A 50 18.25 2.67 -16.94
N ALA A 51 18.11 3.34 -18.09
CA ALA A 51 17.20 4.46 -18.26
C ALA A 51 15.75 4.09 -17.95
N GLY A 52 15.29 2.93 -18.43
CA GLY A 52 13.95 2.41 -18.15
C GLY A 52 13.71 2.16 -16.66
N VAL A 53 14.66 1.54 -15.95
CA VAL A 53 14.58 1.30 -14.50
C VAL A 53 14.54 2.62 -13.73
N THR A 54 15.45 3.56 -14.04
CA THR A 54 15.46 4.87 -13.38
C THR A 54 14.16 5.64 -13.60
N ALA A 55 13.66 5.70 -14.84
CA ALA A 55 12.40 6.35 -15.16
C ALA A 55 11.22 5.70 -14.41
N SER A 56 11.22 4.37 -14.30
CA SER A 56 10.19 3.64 -13.56
C SER A 56 10.19 3.97 -12.07
N ILE A 57 11.38 4.04 -11.44
CA ILE A 57 11.52 4.42 -10.02
C ILE A 57 11.05 5.86 -9.81
N MET A 58 11.46 6.79 -10.67
CA MET A 58 11.05 8.20 -10.59
C MET A 58 9.53 8.35 -10.73
N LEU A 59 8.93 7.63 -11.68
CA LEU A 59 7.48 7.61 -11.87
C LEU A 59 6.77 7.07 -10.62
N MET A 60 7.26 5.97 -10.04
CA MET A 60 6.69 5.41 -8.81
C MET A 60 6.78 6.38 -7.64
N ASP A 61 7.91 7.05 -7.44
CA ASP A 61 8.05 8.06 -6.38
C ASP A 61 7.11 9.24 -6.58
N PHE A 62 7.06 9.78 -7.80
CA PHE A 62 6.14 10.87 -8.16
C PHE A 62 4.68 10.49 -7.88
N LEU A 63 4.26 9.29 -8.31
CA LEU A 63 2.91 8.78 -8.06
C LEU A 63 2.65 8.63 -6.54
N ALA A 64 3.61 8.11 -5.78
CA ALA A 64 3.47 7.96 -4.34
C ALA A 64 3.33 9.31 -3.63
N VAL A 65 4.10 10.32 -4.04
CA VAL A 65 3.99 11.71 -3.54
C VAL A 65 2.64 12.31 -3.92
N ALA A 66 2.23 12.18 -5.18
CA ALA A 66 0.96 12.70 -5.69
C ALA A 66 -0.23 12.09 -4.94
N ILE A 67 -0.22 10.77 -4.72
CA ILE A 67 -1.25 10.06 -3.94
C ILE A 67 -1.28 10.55 -2.49
N ARG A 68 -0.11 10.65 -1.82
CA ARG A 68 -0.06 11.17 -0.44
C ARG A 68 -0.61 12.59 -0.33
N HIS A 69 -0.31 13.43 -1.31
CA HIS A 69 -0.84 14.79 -1.36
C HIS A 69 -2.35 14.80 -1.63
N PHE A 70 -2.83 13.99 -2.58
CA PHE A 70 -4.24 13.88 -2.92
C PHE A 70 -5.09 13.37 -1.75
N LEU A 71 -4.56 12.44 -0.96
CA LEU A 71 -5.21 11.89 0.23
C LEU A 71 -4.92 12.70 1.51
N ARG A 72 -4.27 13.86 1.42
CA ARG A 72 -3.92 14.68 2.59
C ARG A 72 -5.16 15.24 3.28
N LEU A 73 -5.45 14.73 4.47
CA LEU A 73 -6.59 15.14 5.30
C LEU A 73 -6.14 16.05 6.45
N THR A 74 -7.01 16.96 6.89
CA THR A 74 -6.81 17.65 8.17
C THR A 74 -7.03 16.66 9.33
N PRO A 75 -6.52 16.95 10.55
CA PRO A 75 -6.78 16.11 11.72
C PRO A 75 -8.28 15.90 12.01
N GLU A 76 -9.10 16.92 11.81
CA GLU A 76 -10.55 16.89 12.00
C GLU A 76 -11.26 16.04 10.92
N GLU A 77 -10.86 16.20 9.66
CA GLU A 77 -11.38 15.35 8.58
C GLU A 77 -11.01 13.88 8.80
N LYS A 78 -9.78 13.62 9.25
CA LYS A 78 -9.30 12.28 9.55
C LYS A 78 -10.14 11.62 10.64
N SER A 79 -10.38 12.31 11.77
CA SER A 79 -11.17 11.75 12.87
C SER A 79 -12.63 11.48 12.47
N LEU A 80 -13.23 12.38 11.70
CA LEU A 80 -14.58 12.20 11.15
C LEU A 80 -14.65 11.00 10.21
N LEU A 81 -13.71 10.87 9.29
CA LEU A 81 -13.66 9.76 8.35
C LEU A 81 -13.38 8.41 9.05
N GLU A 82 -12.51 8.40 10.05
CA GLU A 82 -12.26 7.20 10.86
C GLU A 82 -13.54 6.77 11.60
N ALA A 83 -14.27 7.71 12.20
CA ALA A 83 -15.54 7.41 12.86
C ALA A 83 -16.59 6.86 11.87
N GLN A 84 -16.70 7.46 10.68
CA GLN A 84 -17.59 6.96 9.62
C GLN A 84 -17.21 5.54 9.19
N PHE A 85 -15.92 5.30 8.92
CA PHE A 85 -15.42 3.98 8.54
C PHE A 85 -15.75 2.93 9.59
N ILE A 86 -15.46 3.22 10.87
CA ILE A 86 -15.72 2.30 11.98
C ILE A 86 -17.21 1.98 12.08
N ASN A 87 -18.08 2.99 12.01
CA ASN A 87 -19.52 2.78 12.11
C ASN A 87 -20.07 1.92 10.96
N THR A 88 -19.54 2.09 9.74
CA THR A 88 -19.92 1.27 8.59
C THR A 88 -19.34 -0.15 8.67
N ALA A 89 -18.11 -0.30 9.15
CA ALA A 89 -17.40 -1.58 9.19
C ALA A 89 -17.87 -2.48 10.35
N ARG A 90 -18.24 -1.89 11.49
CA ARG A 90 -18.54 -2.60 12.74
C ARG A 90 -19.55 -3.75 12.57
N PRO A 91 -20.72 -3.57 11.91
CA PRO A 91 -21.70 -4.65 11.81
C PRO A 91 -21.19 -5.90 11.09
N LEU A 92 -20.24 -5.75 10.14
CA LEU A 92 -19.62 -6.88 9.46
C LEU A 92 -18.45 -7.45 10.26
N LEU A 93 -17.64 -6.59 10.89
CA LEU A 93 -16.50 -7.02 11.69
C LEU A 93 -16.89 -7.80 12.95
N GLU A 94 -18.10 -7.59 13.47
CA GLU A 94 -18.65 -8.34 14.60
C GLU A 94 -19.22 -9.71 14.19
N LEU A 95 -19.34 -10.00 12.90
CA LEU A 95 -19.77 -11.33 12.45
C LEU A 95 -18.66 -12.37 12.71
N PRO A 96 -19.00 -13.53 13.33
CA PRO A 96 -18.02 -14.59 13.58
C PRO A 96 -17.29 -15.03 12.32
N GLU A 97 -17.99 -15.09 11.20
CA GLU A 97 -17.46 -15.48 9.89
C GLU A 97 -16.38 -14.54 9.39
N VAL A 98 -16.56 -13.23 9.57
CA VAL A 98 -15.55 -12.22 9.20
C VAL A 98 -14.39 -12.24 10.21
N THR A 99 -14.69 -12.33 11.50
CA THR A 99 -13.65 -12.41 12.55
C THR A 99 -12.76 -13.64 12.39
N LYS A 100 -13.32 -14.76 11.91
CA LYS A 100 -12.59 -16.01 11.63
C LYS A 100 -11.45 -15.83 10.63
N LEU A 101 -11.49 -14.80 9.78
CA LEU A 101 -10.39 -14.47 8.86
C LEU A 101 -9.06 -14.17 9.59
N SER A 102 -9.10 -13.86 10.89
CA SER A 102 -7.88 -13.69 11.71
C SER A 102 -7.06 -14.98 11.87
N GLN A 103 -7.69 -16.13 11.69
CA GLN A 103 -7.05 -17.45 11.84
C GLN A 103 -6.31 -17.90 10.58
N TYR A 104 -6.49 -17.18 9.46
CA TYR A 104 -5.92 -17.56 8.18
C TYR A 104 -4.84 -16.59 7.73
N GLY A 105 -3.71 -17.13 7.31
CA GLY A 105 -2.61 -16.36 6.76
C GLY A 105 -2.95 -15.71 5.42
N HIS A 106 -2.39 -14.51 5.21
CA HIS A 106 -2.27 -13.86 3.92
C HIS A 106 -0.78 -13.85 3.51
N HIS A 107 -0.16 -12.68 3.31
CA HIS A 107 1.25 -12.57 2.95
C HIS A 107 2.12 -12.19 4.15
N ARG A 108 3.31 -12.81 4.25
CA ARG A 108 4.40 -12.46 5.19
C ARG A 108 4.00 -12.27 6.66
N GLY A 109 3.07 -13.10 7.14
CA GLY A 109 2.64 -13.13 8.55
C GLY A 109 1.52 -12.14 8.91
N LYS A 110 0.92 -11.48 7.91
CA LYS A 110 -0.35 -10.76 8.05
C LYS A 110 -1.51 -11.75 7.93
N THR A 111 -2.54 -11.57 8.75
CA THR A 111 -3.78 -12.34 8.68
C THR A 111 -4.68 -11.82 7.56
N ARG A 112 -5.61 -12.64 7.07
CA ARG A 112 -6.59 -12.22 6.07
C ARG A 112 -7.51 -11.13 6.61
N LEU A 113 -7.85 -11.17 7.91
CA LEU A 113 -8.64 -10.11 8.55
C LEU A 113 -7.93 -8.75 8.52
N GLU A 114 -6.62 -8.72 8.81
CA GLU A 114 -5.84 -7.49 8.72
C GLU A 114 -5.76 -6.97 7.29
N HIS A 115 -5.64 -7.87 6.30
CA HIS A 115 -5.63 -7.52 4.88
C HIS A 115 -6.93 -6.83 4.46
N VAL A 116 -8.08 -7.49 4.65
CA VAL A 116 -9.37 -6.93 4.23
C VAL A 116 -9.72 -5.63 4.96
N LYS A 117 -9.33 -5.48 6.24
CA LYS A 117 -9.51 -4.23 7.00
C LYS A 117 -8.72 -3.08 6.37
N GLU A 118 -7.46 -3.34 5.99
CA GLU A 118 -6.63 -2.31 5.38
C GLU A 118 -7.11 -1.93 3.98
N VAL A 119 -7.45 -2.92 3.14
CA VAL A 119 -8.02 -2.69 1.81
C VAL A 119 -9.32 -1.89 1.92
N ALA A 120 -10.20 -2.24 2.87
CA ALA A 120 -11.45 -1.51 3.10
C ALA A 120 -11.20 -0.06 3.53
N TYR A 121 -10.27 0.18 4.47
CA TYR A 121 -9.99 1.52 4.96
C TYR A 121 -9.37 2.42 3.87
N LEU A 122 -8.35 1.93 3.16
CA LEU A 122 -7.71 2.70 2.10
C LEU A 122 -8.68 2.96 0.94
N SER A 123 -9.45 1.96 0.52
CA SER A 123 -10.47 2.12 -0.52
C SER A 123 -11.53 3.13 -0.10
N PHE A 124 -11.94 3.14 1.17
CA PHE A 124 -12.88 4.13 1.70
C PHE A 124 -12.34 5.55 1.61
N LEU A 125 -11.06 5.79 1.95
CA LEU A 125 -10.45 7.11 1.81
C LEU A 125 -10.44 7.59 0.35
N TRP A 126 -10.08 6.71 -0.59
CA TRP A 126 -10.19 6.98 -2.02
C TRP A 126 -11.63 7.26 -2.44
N GLY A 127 -12.56 6.43 -2.00
CA GLY A 127 -13.99 6.60 -2.26
C GLY A 127 -14.50 7.95 -1.79
N LYS A 128 -14.08 8.42 -0.61
CA LYS A 128 -14.47 9.72 -0.08
C LYS A 128 -13.93 10.87 -0.93
N ARG A 129 -12.68 10.79 -1.37
CA ARG A 129 -12.08 11.79 -2.26
C ARG A 129 -12.72 11.83 -3.64
N LEU A 130 -13.19 10.68 -4.13
CA LEU A 130 -13.85 10.54 -5.42
C LEU A 130 -15.38 10.66 -5.33
N SER A 131 -15.92 11.01 -4.16
CA SER A 131 -17.36 11.13 -3.90
C SER A 131 -18.17 9.88 -4.28
N LEU A 132 -17.59 8.70 -4.03
CA LEU A 132 -18.20 7.40 -4.30
C LEU A 132 -19.00 6.88 -3.09
N ASP A 133 -19.71 5.78 -3.32
CA ASP A 133 -20.46 5.06 -2.29
C ASP A 133 -19.52 4.35 -1.30
N GLY A 134 -19.16 5.09 -0.23
CA GLY A 134 -18.27 4.61 0.80
C GLY A 134 -18.80 3.39 1.57
N GLU A 135 -20.13 3.25 1.69
CA GLU A 135 -20.73 2.10 2.37
C GLU A 135 -20.52 0.82 1.57
N ALA A 136 -20.84 0.85 0.28
CA ALA A 136 -20.61 -0.29 -0.61
C ALA A 136 -19.13 -0.65 -0.70
N ILE A 137 -18.23 0.35 -0.72
CA ILE A 137 -16.77 0.12 -0.69
C ILE A 137 -16.37 -0.63 0.57
N VAL A 138 -16.74 -0.14 1.75
CA VAL A 138 -16.34 -0.76 3.03
C VAL A 138 -16.89 -2.17 3.12
N ARG A 139 -18.18 -2.35 2.83
CA ARG A 139 -18.85 -3.65 2.91
C ARG A 139 -18.26 -4.65 1.90
N GLY A 140 -18.16 -4.27 0.64
CA GLY A 140 -17.60 -5.11 -0.41
C GLY A 140 -16.13 -5.47 -0.16
N ALA A 141 -15.31 -4.50 0.26
CA ALA A 141 -13.88 -4.71 0.53
C ALA A 141 -13.64 -5.59 1.78
N LEU A 142 -14.46 -5.49 2.83
CA LEU A 142 -14.32 -6.40 3.98
C LEU A 142 -14.64 -7.87 3.64
N LEU A 143 -15.39 -8.10 2.56
CA LEU A 143 -15.91 -9.40 2.17
C LEU A 143 -15.23 -9.98 0.91
N HIS A 144 -14.36 -9.22 0.23
CA HIS A 144 -13.78 -9.63 -1.05
C HIS A 144 -12.98 -10.94 -0.97
N ASP A 145 -12.36 -11.16 0.19
CA ASP A 145 -11.45 -12.28 0.49
C ASP A 145 -12.07 -13.26 1.52
N LEU A 146 -13.40 -13.33 1.57
CA LEU A 146 -14.13 -14.13 2.57
C LEU A 146 -14.09 -15.63 2.25
N PHE A 147 -12.95 -16.28 2.49
CA PHE A 147 -12.79 -17.73 2.42
C PHE A 147 -11.98 -18.26 3.62
N TYR A 148 -12.06 -19.58 3.87
CA TYR A 148 -11.66 -20.18 5.15
C TYR A 148 -10.70 -21.36 4.97
N TYR A 149 -9.73 -21.22 4.09
CA TYR A 149 -8.69 -22.23 3.86
C TYR A 149 -7.35 -21.55 3.59
N ASP A 150 -6.26 -22.31 3.68
CA ASP A 150 -4.93 -21.87 3.25
C ASP A 150 -4.80 -22.07 1.74
N TRP A 151 -4.59 -21.01 0.97
CA TRP A 151 -4.54 -21.10 -0.49
C TRP A 151 -3.23 -21.73 -1.02
N LEU A 152 -2.17 -21.81 -0.20
CA LEU A 152 -0.90 -22.44 -0.58
C LEU A 152 -0.96 -23.96 -0.52
N TYR A 153 -1.71 -24.49 0.45
CA TYR A 153 -1.72 -25.94 0.76
C TYR A 153 -3.10 -26.59 0.59
N GLU A 154 -4.17 -25.80 0.56
CA GLU A 154 -5.55 -26.25 0.52
C GLU A 154 -6.37 -25.51 -0.56
N GLY A 155 -7.62 -25.93 -0.72
CA GLY A 155 -8.58 -25.24 -1.56
C GLY A 155 -8.49 -25.59 -3.05
N PRO A 156 -9.22 -24.85 -3.90
CA PRO A 156 -9.35 -25.18 -5.30
C PRO A 156 -8.10 -24.81 -6.09
N ARG A 157 -7.75 -25.64 -7.09
CA ARG A 157 -6.78 -25.27 -8.13
C ARG A 157 -7.20 -23.98 -8.83
N LEU A 158 -6.23 -23.21 -9.30
CA LEU A 158 -6.45 -21.88 -9.91
C LEU A 158 -7.18 -20.92 -8.95
N HIS A 159 -6.73 -20.89 -7.69
CA HIS A 159 -7.35 -20.09 -6.61
C HIS A 159 -7.65 -18.65 -7.03
N GLY A 160 -6.69 -17.96 -7.68
CA GLY A 160 -6.85 -16.57 -8.17
C GLY A 160 -8.06 -16.35 -9.09
N PHE A 161 -8.51 -17.38 -9.82
CA PHE A 161 -9.66 -17.34 -10.74
C PHE A 161 -10.96 -17.88 -10.13
N ARG A 162 -10.95 -18.25 -8.84
CA ARG A 162 -12.08 -18.93 -8.19
C ARG A 162 -12.47 -18.33 -6.86
N HIS A 163 -11.53 -17.81 -6.07
CA HIS A 163 -11.84 -17.34 -4.72
C HIS A 163 -12.82 -16.18 -4.70
N HIS A 164 -12.80 -15.27 -5.68
CA HIS A 164 -13.81 -14.21 -5.80
C HIS A 164 -15.26 -14.76 -5.87
N ASN A 165 -15.48 -15.91 -6.51
CA ASN A 165 -16.80 -16.56 -6.54
C ASN A 165 -17.12 -17.25 -5.20
N ILE A 166 -16.12 -17.82 -4.53
CA ILE A 166 -16.26 -18.46 -3.22
C ILE A 166 -16.58 -17.40 -2.16
N ALA A 167 -15.82 -16.30 -2.14
CA ALA A 167 -16.04 -15.15 -1.27
C ALA A 167 -17.43 -14.56 -1.49
N LEU A 168 -17.86 -14.36 -2.74
CA LEU A 168 -19.22 -13.90 -3.04
C LEU A 168 -20.29 -14.85 -2.51
N LYS A 169 -20.10 -16.17 -2.67
CA LYS A 169 -21.04 -17.18 -2.15
C LYS A 169 -21.12 -17.13 -0.63
N ASN A 170 -19.98 -17.05 0.06
CA ASN A 170 -19.93 -16.96 1.52
C ASN A 170 -20.53 -15.66 2.03
N ALA A 171 -20.25 -14.54 1.37
CA ALA A 171 -20.75 -13.23 1.75
C ALA A 171 -22.29 -13.17 1.69
N ARG A 172 -22.89 -13.76 0.66
CA ARG A 172 -24.36 -13.87 0.51
C ARG A 172 -25.03 -14.70 1.60
N GLN A 173 -24.29 -15.57 2.31
CA GLN A 173 -24.84 -16.37 3.39
C GLN A 173 -24.91 -15.60 4.71
N ILE A 174 -24.07 -14.57 4.89
CA ILE A 174 -23.95 -13.86 6.18
C ILE A 174 -24.54 -12.45 6.16
N THR A 175 -24.75 -11.86 4.98
CA THR A 175 -25.36 -10.54 4.86
C THR A 175 -26.04 -10.37 3.50
N ARG A 176 -27.02 -9.45 3.43
CA ARG A 176 -27.63 -9.04 2.16
C ARG A 176 -26.65 -8.13 1.43
N LEU A 177 -26.42 -8.42 0.14
CA LEU A 177 -25.52 -7.63 -0.70
C LEU A 177 -26.27 -6.77 -1.71
N SER A 178 -25.77 -5.56 -1.94
CA SER A 178 -26.16 -4.73 -3.08
C SER A 178 -25.47 -5.21 -4.36
N LYS A 179 -26.01 -4.86 -5.55
CA LYS A 179 -25.36 -5.19 -6.84
C LYS A 179 -23.93 -4.66 -6.95
N LYS A 180 -23.62 -3.56 -6.26
CA LYS A 180 -22.30 -2.93 -6.24
C LYS A 180 -21.34 -3.70 -5.34
N GLU A 181 -21.78 -4.08 -4.14
CA GLU A 181 -21.00 -4.94 -3.23
C GLU A 181 -20.68 -6.30 -3.85
N GLU A 182 -21.66 -6.91 -4.53
CA GLU A 182 -21.44 -8.17 -5.25
C GLU A 182 -20.39 -8.02 -6.35
N ASP A 183 -20.41 -6.90 -7.08
CA ASP A 183 -19.44 -6.61 -8.13
C ASP A 183 -18.04 -6.37 -7.54
N ILE A 184 -17.92 -5.60 -6.45
CA ILE A 184 -16.66 -5.41 -5.72
C ILE A 184 -16.04 -6.77 -5.38
N ILE A 185 -16.81 -7.64 -4.71
CA ILE A 185 -16.31 -8.96 -4.29
C ILE A 185 -15.97 -9.83 -5.50
N LYS A 186 -16.79 -9.82 -6.55
CA LYS A 186 -16.58 -10.68 -7.72
C LYS A 186 -15.42 -10.23 -8.62
N LYS A 187 -15.07 -8.94 -8.59
CA LYS A 187 -14.17 -8.29 -9.57
C LYS A 187 -12.88 -7.73 -8.99
N HIS A 188 -12.66 -7.86 -7.67
CA HIS A 188 -11.45 -7.33 -7.03
C HIS A 188 -10.14 -7.87 -7.65
N MET A 189 -10.16 -9.08 -8.22
CA MET A 189 -9.01 -9.67 -8.91
C MET A 189 -8.81 -9.19 -10.36
N TRP A 190 -9.52 -8.19 -10.86
CA TRP A 190 -9.18 -7.64 -12.18
C TRP A 190 -7.76 -7.02 -12.16
N PRO A 191 -6.92 -7.20 -13.20
CA PRO A 191 -7.17 -7.79 -14.51
C PRO A 191 -6.96 -9.31 -14.61
N LEU A 192 -6.61 -10.01 -13.51
CA LEU A 192 -6.50 -11.47 -13.51
C LEU A 192 -7.86 -12.11 -13.86
N THR A 193 -8.95 -11.61 -13.27
CA THR A 193 -10.30 -11.91 -13.77
C THR A 193 -10.58 -11.05 -15.00
N VAL A 194 -10.74 -11.68 -16.16
CA VAL A 194 -10.80 -10.98 -17.48
C VAL A 194 -11.94 -9.97 -17.59
N VAL A 195 -13.07 -10.23 -16.93
CA VAL A 195 -14.23 -9.36 -17.04
C VAL A 195 -14.07 -8.16 -16.10
N PRO A 196 -14.03 -6.92 -16.61
CA PRO A 196 -13.72 -5.73 -15.82
C PRO A 196 -14.78 -5.40 -14.76
N PRO A 197 -14.41 -4.59 -13.75
CA PRO A 197 -15.35 -4.07 -12.77
C PRO A 197 -16.40 -3.17 -13.43
N ARG A 198 -17.67 -3.28 -13.02
CA ARG A 198 -18.76 -2.48 -13.59
C ARG A 198 -18.88 -1.11 -12.91
N TYR A 199 -18.52 -1.04 -11.65
CA TYR A 199 -18.60 0.19 -10.85
C TYR A 199 -17.21 0.73 -10.53
N VAL A 200 -17.11 2.04 -10.37
CA VAL A 200 -15.83 2.70 -10.03
C VAL A 200 -15.36 2.27 -8.64
N GLU A 201 -16.29 2.03 -7.71
CA GLU A 201 -16.02 1.46 -6.39
C GLU A 201 -15.32 0.11 -6.49
N SER A 202 -15.78 -0.76 -7.39
CA SER A 202 -15.15 -2.06 -7.65
C SER A 202 -13.73 -1.92 -8.21
N LEU A 203 -13.51 -0.95 -9.11
CA LEU A 203 -12.17 -0.65 -9.62
C LEU A 203 -11.23 -0.13 -8.52
N VAL A 204 -11.71 0.79 -7.68
CA VAL A 204 -10.92 1.30 -6.54
C VAL A 204 -10.49 0.17 -5.62
N VAL A 205 -11.43 -0.70 -5.22
CA VAL A 205 -11.11 -1.83 -4.34
C VAL A 205 -10.13 -2.78 -5.00
N SER A 206 -10.29 -3.09 -6.29
CA SER A 206 -9.38 -3.95 -7.05
C SER A 206 -7.93 -3.41 -7.09
N LEU A 207 -7.78 -2.10 -7.36
CA LEU A 207 -6.47 -1.46 -7.41
C LEU A 207 -5.81 -1.38 -6.02
N VAL A 208 -6.58 -1.03 -5.00
CA VAL A 208 -6.10 -0.95 -3.62
C VAL A 208 -5.71 -2.33 -3.09
N ASP A 209 -6.50 -3.37 -3.38
CA ASP A 209 -6.17 -4.75 -3.03
C ASP A 209 -4.84 -5.18 -3.64
N THR A 210 -4.69 -5.00 -4.96
CA THR A 210 -3.44 -5.28 -5.67
C THR A 210 -2.26 -4.52 -5.06
N PHE A 211 -2.43 -3.24 -4.74
CA PHE A 211 -1.40 -2.43 -4.09
C PHE A 211 -1.03 -2.96 -2.70
N CYS A 212 -2.01 -3.29 -1.88
CA CYS A 212 -1.80 -3.84 -0.54
C CYS A 212 -1.05 -5.18 -0.61
N SER A 213 -1.50 -6.11 -1.45
CA SER A 213 -0.84 -7.40 -1.62
C SER A 213 0.57 -7.25 -2.15
N ALA A 214 0.80 -6.41 -3.16
CA ALA A 214 2.15 -6.14 -3.69
C ALA A 214 3.08 -5.54 -2.62
N ARG A 215 2.60 -4.55 -1.86
CA ARG A 215 3.37 -3.92 -0.80
C ARG A 215 3.68 -4.90 0.33
N ASP A 216 2.73 -5.75 0.71
CA ASP A 216 2.91 -6.76 1.73
C ASP A 216 3.89 -7.86 1.27
N TYR A 217 3.89 -8.20 -0.03
CA TYR A 217 4.91 -9.05 -0.66
C TYR A 217 6.29 -8.42 -0.73
N LEU A 218 6.43 -7.10 -0.74
CA LEU A 218 7.74 -6.43 -0.81
C LEU A 218 8.32 -6.15 0.58
N LYS A 219 7.48 -5.92 1.58
CA LYS A 219 7.90 -5.62 2.95
C LYS A 219 8.64 -6.81 3.55
N VAL A 220 9.97 -6.77 3.57
CA VAL A 220 10.78 -7.77 4.28
C VAL A 220 10.55 -7.52 5.75
N LYS A 221 10.03 -8.52 6.47
CA LYS A 221 9.92 -8.44 7.92
C LYS A 221 11.36 -8.27 8.44
N ARG A 222 11.70 -7.08 8.96
CA ARG A 222 12.86 -6.95 9.84
C ARG A 222 12.59 -7.97 10.93
N GLN A 223 13.40 -9.02 10.99
CA GLN A 223 13.37 -9.91 12.14
C GLN A 223 13.74 -9.03 13.33
N ASP A 224 12.75 -8.68 14.14
CA ASP A 224 13.03 -8.30 15.51
C ASP A 224 13.78 -9.50 16.09
N LYS A 225 15.08 -9.30 16.35
CA LYS A 225 15.90 -10.29 17.04
C LYS A 225 15.10 -10.72 18.27
N PRO A 226 14.88 -12.02 18.51
CA PRO A 226 14.33 -12.43 19.79
C PRO A 226 15.29 -11.90 20.85
N ALA A 227 14.74 -11.11 21.80
CA ALA A 227 15.45 -10.70 22.99
C ALA A 227 15.92 -11.99 23.68
N LYS A 228 17.18 -12.33 23.42
CA LYS A 228 17.82 -13.55 23.90
C LYS A 228 18.02 -13.37 25.39
N ALA A 229 17.26 -14.16 26.16
CA ALA A 229 17.64 -14.69 27.46
C ALA A 229 18.39 -13.72 28.41
N ALA A 230 17.64 -12.87 29.11
CA ALA A 230 18.05 -12.34 30.41
C ALA A 230 17.06 -12.85 31.48
N ALA A 231 16.98 -14.17 31.60
CA ALA A 231 16.22 -14.87 32.64
C ALA A 231 16.94 -16.17 33.02
N VAL A 232 18.26 -16.10 33.20
CA VAL A 232 19.05 -17.11 33.93
C VAL A 232 20.20 -16.36 34.60
N CYS A 233 19.91 -15.65 35.69
CA CYS A 233 20.85 -15.18 36.71
C CYS A 233 20.04 -14.70 37.93
N VAL A 234 19.06 -15.50 38.38
CA VAL A 234 18.47 -15.35 39.73
C VAL A 234 18.20 -16.75 40.25
N SER A 235 19.27 -17.43 40.68
CA SER A 235 19.21 -18.55 41.63
C SER A 235 20.59 -19.17 41.80
N SER A 236 21.45 -18.52 42.59
CA SER A 236 22.51 -19.18 43.35
C SER A 236 23.28 -18.14 44.18
N GLU A 237 22.64 -17.58 45.20
CA GLU A 237 23.33 -16.98 46.35
C GLU A 237 22.34 -16.86 47.52
N SER A 238 22.16 -17.97 48.24
CA SER A 238 21.75 -17.98 49.66
C SER A 238 21.92 -19.39 50.26
N GLY A 239 22.98 -19.56 51.05
CA GLY A 239 23.11 -20.47 52.20
C GLY A 239 22.99 -21.99 51.98
N ASP A 240 24.06 -22.74 52.23
CA ASP A 240 24.25 -23.40 53.54
C ASP A 240 25.63 -24.12 53.62
N LYS A 241 26.31 -23.91 54.75
CA LYS A 241 27.53 -24.57 55.29
C LYS A 241 28.90 -24.29 54.68
#